data_AF-A0A2M8P7I9-F1
#
_entry.id   AF-A0A2M8P7I9-F1
#
_cell.length_a   1.000
_cell.length_b   1.000
_cell.length_c   1.000
_cell.angle_alpha   90.00
_cell.angle_beta   90.00
_cell.angle_gamma   90.00
#
_symmetry.space_group_name_H-M   'P 1'
#
loop_
_entity.id
_entity.type
_entity.pdbx_description
1 polymer ?
#
loop_
_entity_poly.entity_id
_entity_poly.type
_entity_poly.pdbx_seq_one_letter_code
_entity_poly.pdbx_strand_id
1 'polypeptide(L)'
;RGEDGQDFREERRLEVSEPACQLRGDQPNPTLYDGPGTNYNALDVLDVSQRGAIYSPDRRDVSAQWVRLNAPEAHRGKWLSASALVCGGFTPDKLRSIEREQIPPTLNA
;
A
#
# COMPACT_ATOMS: atom_id res chain seq x y z
N ARG A 1 15.41 -14.99 45.28
CA ARG A 1 14.23 -15.49 44.54
C ARG A 1 13.30 -14.30 44.37
N GLY A 2 13.54 -13.50 43.32
CA GLY A 2 12.60 -12.53 42.75
C GLY A 2 12.39 -12.99 41.31
N GLU A 3 11.15 -13.28 40.91
CA GLU A 3 10.12 -12.33 40.48
C GLU A 3 10.38 -11.87 39.05
N ASP A 4 9.49 -12.36 38.19
CA ASP A 4 9.08 -11.79 36.90
C ASP A 4 10.08 -11.85 35.74
N GLY A 5 10.30 -13.09 35.28
CA GLY A 5 10.59 -13.40 33.88
C GLY A 5 9.35 -13.18 33.00
N GLN A 6 8.76 -11.99 33.04
CA GLN A 6 7.87 -11.54 31.98
C GLN A 6 8.77 -11.19 30.80
N ASP A 7 9.00 -12.21 29.97
CA ASP A 7 9.38 -12.06 28.58
C ASP A 7 8.37 -11.06 28.00
N PHE A 8 8.77 -9.78 27.97
CA PHE A 8 8.13 -8.79 27.14
C PHE A 8 8.32 -9.32 25.72
N ARG A 9 7.36 -10.14 25.28
CA ARG A 9 6.92 -10.24 23.90
C ARG A 9 6.38 -8.86 23.55
N GLU A 10 7.29 -7.90 23.54
CA GLU A 10 7.20 -6.73 22.70
C GLU A 10 7.15 -7.36 21.32
N GLU A 11 5.92 -7.59 20.86
CA GLU A 11 5.61 -7.60 19.46
C GLU A 11 6.28 -6.32 18.95
N ARG A 12 7.54 -6.45 18.53
CA ARG A 12 8.15 -5.60 17.52
C ARG A 12 7.31 -5.84 16.29
N ARG A 13 6.10 -5.30 16.33
CA ARG A 13 5.30 -4.86 15.21
C ARG A 13 6.16 -3.76 14.63
N LEU A 14 7.18 -4.26 13.94
CA LEU A 14 8.24 -3.53 13.30
C LEU A 14 7.47 -2.48 12.51
N GLU A 15 7.54 -1.23 12.96
CA GLU A 15 7.11 -0.06 12.21
C GLU A 15 7.98 -0.08 10.95
N VAL A 16 7.62 -0.95 10.01
CA VAL A 16 8.37 -1.18 8.79
C VAL A 16 8.12 0.06 7.95
N SER A 17 9.04 1.00 8.13
CA SER A 17 9.81 1.64 7.07
C SER A 17 9.13 1.47 5.71
N GLU A 18 8.42 2.51 5.32
CA GLU A 18 7.85 2.76 4.00
C GLU A 18 8.56 1.93 2.91
N PRO A 19 8.00 0.77 2.52
CA PRO A 19 8.70 -0.18 1.68
C PRO A 19 8.98 0.44 0.32
N ALA A 20 10.24 0.45 -0.11
CA ALA A 20 10.59 0.91 -1.44
C ALA A 20 10.18 -0.15 -2.48
N CYS A 21 9.14 0.14 -3.23
CA CYS A 21 8.64 -0.69 -4.32
C CYS A 21 8.89 -0.03 -5.68
N GLN A 22 8.87 -0.83 -6.72
CA GLN A 22 8.90 -0.36 -8.11
C GLN A 22 7.69 -0.92 -8.85
N LEU A 23 7.29 -0.26 -9.93
CA LEU A 23 6.27 -0.81 -10.81
C LEU A 23 6.82 -2.06 -11.50
N ARG A 24 5.99 -3.11 -11.59
CA ARG A 24 6.35 -4.32 -12.33
C ARG A 24 6.51 -4.01 -13.82
N GLY A 25 7.67 -4.37 -14.36
CA GLY A 25 8.01 -4.13 -15.77
C GLY A 25 7.26 -5.04 -16.76
N ASP A 26 6.76 -6.19 -16.30
CA ASP A 26 6.06 -7.19 -17.11
C ASP A 26 4.55 -6.92 -17.25
N GLN A 27 3.99 -5.95 -16.52
CA GLN A 27 2.56 -5.65 -16.51
C GLN A 27 2.20 -4.45 -17.41
N PRO A 28 0.95 -4.37 -17.90
CA PRO A 28 0.45 -3.14 -18.53
C PRO A 28 0.55 -1.97 -17.54
N ASN A 29 0.59 -0.75 -18.09
CA ASN A 29 0.69 0.49 -17.31
C ASN A 29 -0.39 0.52 -16.21
N PRO A 30 0.00 0.56 -14.93
CA PRO A 30 -0.96 0.44 -13.85
C PRO A 30 -1.70 1.75 -13.62
N THR A 31 -2.98 1.65 -13.31
CA THR A 31 -3.87 2.79 -13.08
C THR A 31 -3.87 3.20 -11.61
N LEU A 32 -3.78 4.50 -11.34
CA LEU A 32 -4.01 5.09 -10.03
C LEU A 32 -5.50 5.36 -9.81
N TYR A 33 -5.97 5.06 -8.61
CA TYR A 33 -7.35 5.25 -8.20
C TYR A 33 -7.43 6.17 -6.98
N ASP A 34 -8.59 6.79 -6.78
CA ASP A 34 -8.86 7.55 -5.55
C ASP A 34 -9.20 6.64 -4.35
N GLY A 35 -9.60 5.38 -4.60
CA GLY A 35 -9.93 4.38 -3.59
C GLY A 35 -9.82 2.93 -4.13
N PRO A 36 -9.86 1.91 -3.27
CA PRO A 36 -9.78 0.50 -3.68
C PRO A 36 -11.16 -0.04 -4.13
N GLY A 37 -11.25 -0.62 -5.34
CA GLY A 37 -12.48 -1.29 -5.82
C GLY A 37 -12.86 -0.96 -7.26
N THR A 38 -14.03 -1.43 -7.71
CA THR A 38 -14.52 -1.33 -9.10
C THR A 38 -15.30 -0.05 -9.45
N ASN A 39 -15.69 0.76 -8.46
CA ASN A 39 -16.54 1.96 -8.64
C ASN A 39 -15.80 3.28 -8.33
N TYR A 40 -14.47 3.26 -8.23
CA TYR A 40 -13.65 4.46 -7.99
C TYR A 40 -13.13 5.06 -9.29
N ASN A 41 -12.91 6.37 -9.29
CA ASN A 41 -12.46 7.09 -10.47
C ASN A 41 -11.00 6.73 -10.76
N ALA A 42 -10.74 6.23 -11.96
CA ALA A 42 -9.38 6.19 -12.49
C ALA A 42 -8.87 7.63 -12.57
N LEU A 43 -7.79 7.93 -11.86
CA LEU A 43 -7.21 9.26 -11.80
C LEU A 43 -6.15 9.44 -12.86
N ASP A 44 -5.29 8.44 -13.03
CA ASP A 44 -4.14 8.51 -13.92
C ASP A 44 -3.63 7.11 -14.28
N VAL A 45 -2.85 7.01 -15.35
CA VAL A 45 -2.20 5.77 -15.77
C VAL A 45 -0.68 5.97 -15.73
N LEU A 46 0.00 5.18 -14.90
CA LEU A 46 1.45 5.26 -14.72
C LEU A 46 2.16 4.63 -15.93
N ASP A 47 2.75 5.47 -16.77
CA ASP A 47 3.42 5.02 -17.98
C ASP A 47 4.85 4.47 -17.73
N VAL A 48 5.52 4.05 -18.81
CA VAL A 48 6.85 3.44 -18.76
C VAL A 48 7.92 4.34 -18.11
N SER A 49 7.79 5.66 -18.23
CA SER A 49 8.72 6.62 -17.60
C SER A 49 8.69 6.57 -16.08
N GLN A 50 7.55 6.16 -15.51
CA GLN A 50 7.33 6.09 -14.07
C GLN A 50 7.90 4.81 -13.44
N ARG A 51 8.30 3.80 -14.23
CA ARG A 51 8.81 2.52 -13.71
C ARG A 51 10.14 2.63 -12.96
N GLY A 52 10.91 3.68 -13.22
CA GLY A 52 12.16 3.98 -12.50
C GLY A 52 11.94 4.67 -11.15
N ALA A 53 10.72 5.11 -10.85
CA ALA A 53 10.39 5.78 -9.60
C ALA A 53 10.25 4.78 -8.44
N ILE A 54 10.45 5.28 -7.22
CA ILE A 54 10.21 4.54 -5.98
C ILE A 54 8.78 4.83 -5.52
N TYR A 55 8.02 3.75 -5.36
CA TYR A 55 6.67 3.76 -4.83
C TYR A 55 6.71 3.18 -3.42
N SER A 56 6.25 3.95 -2.44
CA SER A 56 6.21 3.47 -1.06
C SER A 56 4.77 3.40 -0.57
N PRO A 57 4.17 2.20 -0.48
CA PRO A 57 2.85 2.05 0.11
C PRO A 57 2.88 2.11 1.64
N ASP A 58 1.94 2.83 2.26
CA ASP A 58 1.83 2.92 3.72
C ASP A 58 0.73 2.02 4.30
N ARG A 59 -0.29 1.71 3.50
CA ARG A 59 -1.46 0.97 3.94
C ARG A 59 -2.03 0.08 2.85
N ARG A 60 -2.92 -0.82 3.24
CA ARG A 60 -3.65 -1.71 2.32
C ARG A 60 -5.14 -1.72 2.59
N ASP A 61 -5.91 -2.24 1.64
CA ASP A 61 -7.29 -2.62 1.90
C ASP A 61 -7.35 -3.97 2.62
N VAL A 62 -8.56 -4.34 3.09
CA VAL A 62 -8.81 -5.58 3.82
C VAL A 62 -8.39 -6.84 3.06
N SER A 63 -8.52 -6.85 1.72
CA SER A 63 -8.15 -7.97 0.86
C SER A 63 -6.66 -8.05 0.52
N ALA A 64 -5.87 -7.02 0.86
CA ALA A 64 -4.47 -6.84 0.44
C ALA A 64 -4.25 -6.77 -1.08
N GLN A 65 -5.32 -6.67 -1.87
CA GLN A 65 -5.21 -6.53 -3.32
C GLN A 65 -4.88 -5.10 -3.74
N TRP A 66 -5.14 -4.14 -2.85
CA TRP A 66 -4.90 -2.71 -3.06
C TRP A 66 -4.01 -2.15 -1.97
N VAL A 67 -3.11 -1.27 -2.39
CA VAL A 67 -2.25 -0.51 -1.48
C VAL A 67 -2.44 0.97 -1.69
N ARG A 68 -2.34 1.73 -0.60
CA ARG A 68 -2.29 3.18 -0.62
C ARG A 68 -0.84 3.63 -0.65
N LEU A 69 -0.53 4.55 -1.56
CA LEU A 69 0.79 5.11 -1.74
C LEU A 69 1.03 6.27 -0.78
N ASN A 70 2.21 6.32 -0.17
CA ASN A 70 2.75 7.49 0.52
C ASN A 70 3.85 8.20 -0.30
N ALA A 71 4.57 7.45 -1.14
CA ALA A 71 5.52 7.97 -2.12
C ALA A 71 5.25 7.40 -3.53
N PRO A 72 5.57 8.15 -4.60
CA PRO A 72 6.06 9.53 -4.59
C PRO A 72 4.97 10.53 -4.13
N GLU A 73 5.37 11.74 -3.72
CA GLU A 73 4.44 12.72 -3.14
C GLU A 73 3.28 13.09 -4.09
N ALA A 74 3.54 13.11 -5.41
CA ALA A 74 2.53 13.32 -6.44
C ALA A 74 1.38 12.29 -6.40
N HIS A 75 1.60 11.12 -5.79
CA HIS A 75 0.64 10.03 -5.70
C HIS A 75 0.28 9.70 -4.25
N ARG A 76 0.66 10.55 -3.28
CA ARG A 76 0.34 10.34 -1.87
C ARG A 76 -1.17 10.25 -1.67
N GLY A 77 -1.60 9.23 -0.93
CA GLY A 77 -3.00 8.92 -0.65
C GLY A 77 -3.74 8.21 -1.78
N LYS A 78 -3.11 8.01 -2.95
CA LYS A 78 -3.71 7.30 -4.09
C LYS A 78 -3.57 5.79 -3.94
N TRP A 79 -4.43 5.07 -4.63
CA TRP A 79 -4.51 3.62 -4.57
C TRP A 79 -3.99 2.98 -5.84
N LEU A 80 -3.29 1.87 -5.67
CA LEU A 80 -2.71 1.09 -6.73
C LEU A 80 -2.95 -0.39 -6.45
N SER A 81 -3.08 -1.21 -7.49
CA SER A 81 -3.09 -2.66 -7.29
C SER A 81 -1.77 -3.09 -6.66
N ALA A 82 -1.84 -3.86 -5.58
CA ALA A 82 -0.68 -4.46 -4.93
C ALA A 82 0.12 -5.33 -5.93
N SER A 83 -0.59 -5.93 -6.88
CA SER A 83 0.03 -6.71 -7.95
C SER A 83 0.83 -5.84 -8.92
N ALA A 84 0.59 -4.54 -9.05
CA ALA A 84 1.39 -3.69 -9.92
C ALA A 84 2.78 -3.37 -9.36
N LEU A 85 3.05 -3.70 -8.08
CA LEU A 85 4.28 -3.38 -7.39
C LEU A 85 5.15 -4.62 -7.15
N VAL A 86 6.45 -4.41 -7.19
CA VAL A 86 7.46 -5.33 -6.67
C VAL A 86 8.24 -4.61 -5.57
N CYS A 87 8.20 -5.15 -4.36
CA CYS A 87 8.86 -4.57 -3.19
C CYS A 87 9.96 -5.54 -2.73
N GLY A 88 11.21 -5.08 -2.61
CA GLY A 88 12.33 -5.93 -2.24
C GLY A 88 12.18 -6.52 -0.84
N GLY A 89 11.79 -7.79 -0.73
CA GLY A 89 11.64 -8.49 0.56
C GLY A 89 10.40 -8.11 1.38
N PHE A 90 9.50 -7.30 0.82
CA PHE A 90 8.28 -6.85 1.48
C PHE A 90 7.05 -7.37 0.76
N THR A 91 6.12 -7.96 1.51
CA THR A 91 4.82 -8.39 0.99
C THR A 91 3.75 -7.40 1.42
N PRO A 92 2.85 -6.96 0.52
CA PRO A 92 1.78 -6.02 0.84
C PRO A 92 0.95 -6.41 2.07
N ASP A 93 0.78 -7.70 2.36
CA ASP A 93 0.05 -8.19 3.54
C ASP A 93 0.61 -7.69 4.89
N LYS A 94 1.91 -7.36 4.94
CA LYS A 94 2.56 -6.78 6.12
C LYS A 94 2.14 -5.32 6.38
N LEU A 95 1.49 -4.65 5.41
CA LEU A 95 0.97 -3.29 5.60
C LEU A 95 -0.24 -3.32 6.53
N ARG A 96 -0.38 -2.22 7.29
CA ARG A 96 -1.57 -2.01 8.11
C ARG A 96 -2.80 -1.90 7.21
N SER A 97 -3.80 -2.74 7.49
CA SER A 97 -5.10 -2.64 6.85
C SER A 97 -5.81 -1.34 7.25
N ILE A 98 -6.39 -0.65 6.28
CA ILE A 98 -7.39 0.39 6.48
C ILE A 98 -8.72 -0.33 6.62
N GLU A 99 -9.36 -0.21 7.78
CA GLU A 99 -10.72 -0.73 7.95
C GLU A 99 -11.65 -0.07 6.96
N ARG A 100 -12.62 -0.82 6.42
CA ARG A 100 -13.51 -0.35 5.35
C ARG A 100 -14.25 0.94 5.71
N GLU A 101 -14.48 1.19 7.00
CA GLU A 101 -15.10 2.40 7.54
C GLU A 101 -14.21 3.66 7.46
N GLN A 102 -12.90 3.47 7.30
CA GLN A 102 -11.91 4.53 7.13
C GLN A 102 -11.55 4.77 5.65
N ILE A 103 -12.06 3.92 4.74
CA ILE A 103 -11.99 4.15 3.30
C ILE A 103 -13.13 5.13 2.96
N PRO A 104 -12.84 6.32 2.39
CA PRO A 104 -13.88 7.30 2.12
C PRO A 104 -15.00 6.65 1.27
N PRO A 105 -16.28 6.85 1.67
CA PRO A 105 -17.40 6.27 0.95
C PRO A 105 -17.41 6.79 -0.49
N THR A 106 -17.74 5.91 -1.43
CA THR A 106 -18.14 6.28 -2.79
C THR A 106 -19.28 7.30 -2.68
N LEU A 107 -19.06 8.54 -3.11
CA LEU A 107 -20.15 9.49 -3.34
C LEU A 107 -20.96 8.96 -4.52
N ASN A 108 -21.96 8.11 -4.24
CA ASN A 108 -23.07 7.92 -5.16
C ASN A 108 -23.87 9.22 -5.13
N ALA A 109 -23.79 9.98 -6.22
CA ALA A 109 -24.80 10.96 -6.59
C ALA A 109 -26.03 10.24 -7.17
#